data_AF-A0A1V6BUF5-F1
#
_entry.id   AF-A0A1V6BUF5-F1
#
_cell.length_a   1.000
_cell.length_b   1.000
_cell.length_c   1.000
_cell.angle_alpha   90.00
_cell.angle_beta   90.00
_cell.angle_gamma   90.00
#
_symmetry.space_group_name_H-M   'P 1'
#
loop_
_entity.id
_entity.type
_entity.pdbx_description
1 polymer ?
#
loop_
_entity_poly.entity_id
_entity_poly.type
_entity_poly.pdbx_seq_one_letter_code
_entity_poly.pdbx_strand_id
1 'polypeptide(L)' 'MKLYRVVCKGMIVSHGSAYVVATDPTMAYLKLRDYLDKKDLGFRVDRELDRIILIADESEYPDCGEQLFL' A
#
# COMPACT_ATOMS: atom_id res chain seq x y z
N MET A 1 10.96 4.54 4.62
CA MET A 1 10.02 3.70 3.85
C MET A 1 9.46 2.60 4.73
N LYS A 2 8.21 2.25 4.48
CA LYS A 2 7.50 1.15 5.14
C LYS A 2 6.72 0.38 4.10
N LEU A 3 6.52 -0.90 4.34
CA LEU A 3 5.67 -1.75 3.51
C LEU A 3 4.25 -1.74 4.08
N TYR A 4 3.30 -1.27 3.29
CA TYR A 4 1.88 -1.27 3.63
C TYR A 4 1.12 -2.23 2.72
N ARG A 5 0.10 -2.91 3.26
CA ARG A 5 -0.96 -3.50 2.46
C ARG A 5 -2.13 -2.53 2.43
N VAL A 6 -2.42 -1.98 1.26
CA VAL A 6 -3.53 -1.05 1.03
C VAL A 6 -4.67 -1.83 0.40
N VAL A 7 -5.89 -1.65 0.93
CA VAL A 7 -7.10 -2.28 0.42
C VAL A 7 -8.15 -1.22 0.09
N CYS A 8 -8.71 -1.30 -1.12
CA CYS A 8 -9.83 -0.51 -1.61
C CYS A 8 -11.14 -1.30 -1.49
N LYS A 9 -12.27 -0.61 -1.30
CA LYS A 9 -13.56 -1.24 -0.95
C LYS A 9 -14.15 -2.13 -2.03
N GLY A 10 -14.16 -1.67 -3.29
CA GLY A 10 -14.99 -2.29 -4.34
C GLY A 10 -14.28 -3.31 -5.22
N MET A 11 -12.97 -3.49 -5.06
CA MET A 11 -12.16 -4.28 -5.99
C MET A 11 -11.87 -5.69 -5.42
N ILE A 12 -12.91 -6.53 -5.42
CA ILE A 12 -12.96 -7.82 -4.72
C ILE A 12 -12.08 -8.91 -5.37
N VAL A 13 -11.77 -8.80 -6.66
CA VAL A 13 -11.20 -9.94 -7.44
C VAL A 13 -9.76 -9.68 -7.92
N SER A 14 -9.39 -8.43 -8.21
CA SER A 14 -8.03 -8.06 -8.62
C SER A 14 -7.78 -6.57 -8.39
N HIS A 15 -6.52 -6.19 -8.14
CA HIS A 15 -6.05 -4.80 -7.98
C HIS A 15 -6.60 -4.00 -6.78
N GLY A 16 -7.60 -4.50 -6.05
CA GLY A 16 -8.15 -3.86 -4.84
C GLY A 16 -7.34 -4.02 -3.59
N SER A 17 -6.36 -4.91 -3.58
CA SER A 17 -5.41 -5.06 -2.50
C SER A 17 -4.02 -5.06 -3.11
N ALA A 18 -3.15 -4.16 -2.65
CA ALA A 18 -1.78 -4.06 -3.12
C ALA A 18 -0.81 -3.86 -1.96
N TYR A 19 0.41 -4.37 -2.13
CA TYR A 19 1.53 -4.05 -1.26
C TYR A 19 2.25 -2.82 -1.82
N VAL A 20 2.44 -1.80 -0.99
CA VAL A 20 2.96 -0.50 -1.40
C VAL A 20 4.05 -0.07 -0.42
N VAL A 21 5.21 0.28 -0.96
CA VAL A 21 6.30 0.89 -0.20
C VAL A 21 6.12 2.41 -0.19
N ALA A 22 5.99 3.02 0.98
CA ALA A 22 5.80 4.46 1.14
C ALA A 22 6.34 4.99 2.46
N THR A 23 6.49 6.31 2.58
CA THR A 23 6.91 6.98 3.81
C THR A 23 5.86 6.91 4.92
N ASP A 24 4.60 6.97 4.53
CA ASP A 24 3.44 7.07 5.40
C ASP A 24 2.22 6.40 4.74
N PRO A 25 1.17 6.06 5.51
CA PRO A 25 0.00 5.37 4.98
C PRO A 25 -0.75 6.18 3.91
N THR A 26 -0.74 7.52 3.99
CA THR A 26 -1.41 8.37 3.00
C THR A 26 -0.74 8.24 1.64
N MET A 27 0.60 8.32 1.62
CA MET A 27 1.39 8.12 0.40
C MET A 27 1.24 6.71 -0.17
N ALA A 28 1.04 5.70 0.67
CA ALA A 28 0.76 4.34 0.22
C ALA A 28 -0.56 4.26 -0.57
N TYR A 29 -1.63 4.86 -0.03
CA TYR A 29 -2.92 4.92 -0.73
C TYR A 29 -2.87 5.75 -2.00
N LEU A 30 -2.24 6.93 -1.96
CA LEU A 30 -2.11 7.80 -3.14
C LEU A 30 -1.36 7.10 -4.28
N LYS A 31 -0.28 6.37 -3.98
CA LYS A 31 0.44 5.57 -5.00
C LYS A 31 -0.45 4.51 -5.65
N LEU A 32 -1.24 3.79 -4.85
CA LEU A 32 -2.19 2.80 -5.39
C LEU A 32 -3.26 3.49 -6.23
N ARG A 33 -3.85 4.57 -5.73
CA ARG A 33 -4.88 5.33 -6.43
C ARG A 33 -4.40 5.86 -7.77
N ASP A 34 -3.22 6.48 -7.81
CA ASP A 34 -2.60 6.97 -9.03
C ASP A 34 -2.36 5.86 -10.05
N TYR A 35 -1.95 4.67 -9.59
CA TYR A 35 -1.78 3.51 -10.45
C TYR A 35 -3.14 3.06 -11.06
N LEU A 36 -4.18 2.98 -10.24
CA LEU A 36 -5.52 2.60 -10.67
C LEU A 36 -6.11 3.62 -11.64
N ASP A 37 -5.91 4.90 -11.39
CA ASP A 37 -6.34 6.00 -12.26
C ASP A 37 -5.60 5.95 -13.61
N LYS A 38 -4.28 5.73 -13.62
CA LYS A 38 -3.46 5.62 -14.85
C LYS A 38 -3.77 4.39 -15.69
N LYS A 39 -4.15 3.29 -15.05
CA LYS A 39 -4.49 2.02 -15.72
C LYS A 39 -5.98 1.89 -16.03
N ASP A 40 -6.78 2.87 -15.63
CA ASP A 40 -8.24 2.87 -15.71
C ASP A 40 -8.88 1.58 -15.17
N LEU A 41 -8.50 1.21 -13.94
CA LEU A 41 -8.95 -0.03 -13.28
C LEU A 41 -10.05 0.25 -12.25
N GLY A 42 -11.15 -0.50 -12.33
CA GLY A 42 -12.30 -0.40 -11.43
C GLY A 42 -13.07 0.92 -11.56
N PHE A 43 -14.26 1.02 -10.96
CA PHE A 43 -15.00 2.28 -10.91
C PHE A 43 -14.39 3.23 -9.88
N ARG A 44 -14.57 4.55 -10.05
CA ARG A 44 -14.08 5.54 -9.08
C ARG A 44 -14.54 5.27 -7.64
N VAL A 45 -15.76 4.77 -7.48
CA VAL A 45 -16.33 4.39 -6.18
C VAL A 45 -15.65 3.17 -5.57
N ASP A 46 -15.11 2.27 -6.40
CA ASP A 46 -14.42 1.07 -5.95
C ASP A 46 -13.00 1.35 -5.46
N ARG A 47 -12.42 2.47 -5.92
CA ARG A 47 -11.06 2.93 -5.56
C ARG A 47 -11.00 3.56 -4.17
N GLU A 48 -12.14 3.77 -3.51
CA GLU A 48 -12.19 4.30 -2.15
C GLU A 48 -11.42 3.40 -1.18
N LEU A 49 -10.70 4.05 -0.26
CA LEU A 49 -9.93 3.36 0.77
C LEU A 49 -10.86 2.57 1.71
N ASP A 50 -10.58 1.28 1.89
CA ASP A 50 -11.15 0.45 2.96
C ASP A 50 -10.24 0.48 4.19
N ARG A 51 -9.00 0.00 4.04
CA ARG A 51 -8.03 -0.06 5.14
C ARG A 51 -6.58 -0.05 4.66
N ILE A 52 -5.68 0.29 5.56
CA ILE A 52 -4.23 0.21 5.39
C ILE A 52 -3.65 -0.56 6.56
N ILE A 53 -2.80 -1.53 6.27
CA ILE A 53 -2.12 -2.37 7.26
C ILE A 53 -0.62 -2.17 7.09
N LEU A 54 0.09 -1.79 8.15
CA LEU A 54 1.56 -1.82 8.17
C LEU A 54 2.03 -3.27 8.24
N ILE A 55 2.84 -3.70 7.27
CA ILE A 55 3.36 -5.06 7.16
C ILE A 55 4.80 -5.13 7.67
N ALA A 56 5.61 -4.15 7.29
CA ALA A 56 6.98 -4.02 7.75
C ALA A 56 7.35 -2.54 7.87
N ASP A 57 8.07 -2.20 8.93
CA ASP A 57 8.73 -0.92 9.08
C ASP A 57 10.21 -1.08 8.72
N GLU A 58 10.82 -0.03 8.19
CA GLU A 58 12.27 -0.02 8.05
C GLU A 58 12.89 0.43 9.38
N SER A 59 13.91 -0.29 9.82
CA SER A 59 14.76 0.08 10.95
C SER A 59 16.16 -0.32 10.56
N GLU A 60 17.18 0.43 10.98
CA GLU A 60 18.58 0.01 10.77
C GLU A 60 18.86 -1.33 11.48
N TYR A 61 18.19 -1.55 12.62
CA TYR A 61 18.27 -2.76 13.42
C TYR A 61 16.86 -3.29 13.73
N PRO A 62 16.22 -4.02 12.80
CA PRO A 62 14.96 -4.71 13.04
C PRO A 62 15.09 -5.83 14.09
N ASP A 63 13.96 -6.21 14.70
CA ASP A 63 13.87 -7.24 15.74
C ASP A 63 14.33 -8.65 15.30
N CYS A 64 14.56 -8.85 14.01
CA CYS A 64 15.16 -10.09 13.49
C CYS A 64 16.67 -10.18 13.72
N GLY A 65 17.30 -9.17 14.34
CA GLY A 65 18.70 -9.23 14.77
C GLY A 65 19.72 -9.06 13.63
N GLU A 66 19.27 -8.61 12.46
CA GLU A 66 20.12 -8.30 11.31
C GLU A 66 20.08 -6.81 11.00
N GLN A 67 21.14 -6.28 10.38
CA GLN A 67 21.21 -4.86 10.00
C GLN A 67 20.61 -4.66 8.60
N LEU A 68 19.76 -3.66 8.45
CA LEU A 68 19.16 -3.28 7.16
C LEU A 68 19.92 -2.09 6.56
N PHE A 69 20.31 -2.22 5.28
CA PHE A 69 20.82 -1.11 4.47
C PHE A 69 19.69 -0.53 3.60
N LEU A 70 19.46 0.78 3.71
CA LEU A 70 18.37 1.52 3.04
C LEU A 70 18.82 2.15 1.71
#